data_AF-A0ABD1JTA0-F1
#
_entry.id   AF-A0ABD1JTA0-F1
#
_cell.length_a   1.000
_cell.length_b   1.000
_cell.length_c   1.000
_cell.angle_alpha   90.00
_cell.angle_beta   90.00
_cell.angle_gamma   90.00
#
_symmetry.space_group_name_H-M   'P 1'
#
loop_
_entity.id
_entity.type
_entity.pdbx_description
1 polymer ?
#
loop_
_entity_poly.entity_id
_entity_poly.type
_entity_poly.pdbx_seq_one_letter_code
_entity_poly.pdbx_strand_id
1 'polypeptide(L)'
;MSWILLGVLLMLGGCVATVSISCRNEQGEAVDWYILYKQPSIDGENGLRYLYMDESTNGWVQGQYTIDDKQSALGQTLKPLFALYGTEIDSFGYILYSDQPPVPYKTASSVYGHSKGVVLMDKSTGIWLSHSTPDFPGVDITFFWPDSGYHNGQTFICGTYKYSAFRDIAIQLEYIHVNAFDSYIPSSFYAELQCVARKGCHPKKAPWYRQVTMTTLAGKKFVSYAKYSKLHDDLYSGVLDKYLGGDFYAKGWGRLRRPLPSNCSVPYHVYNVESVQLPTTKAFSITVDHSKWCVLVDKTSRPWTCIADMNREVSQESRGGGAVCTDNAAVWKAFAGVVFHYEPCAN
;
A
#
# COMPACT_ATOMS: atom_id res chain seq x y z
N MET A 1 -30.61 67.93 -8.00
CA MET A 1 -29.62 66.95 -8.49
C MET A 1 -29.11 66.18 -7.29
N SER A 2 -29.64 64.98 -7.04
CA SER A 2 -29.16 64.09 -5.98
C SER A 2 -28.73 62.80 -6.65
N TRP A 3 -27.43 62.50 -6.63
CA TRP A 3 -26.86 61.29 -7.21
C TRP A 3 -26.83 60.21 -6.12
N ILE A 4 -27.63 59.16 -6.29
CA ILE A 4 -27.55 57.95 -5.46
C ILE A 4 -26.51 57.03 -6.10
N LEU A 5 -25.35 56.89 -5.45
CA LEU A 5 -24.36 55.87 -5.76
C LEU A 5 -24.83 54.53 -5.20
N LEU A 6 -25.32 53.64 -6.07
CA LEU A 6 -25.49 52.22 -5.72
C LEU A 6 -24.12 51.54 -5.77
N GLY A 7 -23.54 51.27 -4.60
CA GLY A 7 -22.41 50.37 -4.46
C GLY A 7 -22.87 48.92 -4.59
N VAL A 8 -22.46 48.24 -5.68
CA VAL A 8 -22.64 46.80 -5.84
C VAL A 8 -21.59 46.11 -4.97
N LEU A 9 -22.02 45.53 -3.85
CA LEU A 9 -21.19 44.68 -3.01
C LEU A 9 -21.04 43.32 -3.71
N LEU A 10 -19.92 43.13 -4.42
CA LEU A 10 -19.53 41.81 -4.93
C LEU A 10 -19.17 40.93 -3.72
N MET A 11 -20.11 40.10 -3.29
CA MET A 11 -19.84 38.99 -2.38
C MET A 11 -19.02 37.95 -3.16
N LEU A 12 -17.70 38.05 -3.08
CA LEU A 12 -16.79 36.96 -3.44
C LEU A 12 -17.02 35.82 -2.45
N GLY A 13 -18.05 35.01 -2.72
CA GLY A 13 -18.22 33.72 -2.08
C GLY A 13 -17.01 32.87 -2.44
N GLY A 14 -16.03 32.81 -1.53
CA GLY A 14 -14.91 31.89 -1.65
C GLY A 14 -15.48 30.49 -1.80
N CYS A 15 -15.38 29.95 -3.01
CA CYS A 15 -15.64 28.53 -3.24
C CYS A 15 -14.57 27.80 -2.43
N VAL A 16 -14.94 27.29 -1.25
CA VAL A 16 -14.11 26.32 -0.55
C VAL A 16 -14.09 25.11 -1.47
N ALA A 17 -13.05 25.01 -2.31
CA ALA A 17 -12.84 23.83 -3.12
C ALA A 17 -12.75 22.65 -2.15
N THR A 18 -13.80 21.83 -2.13
CA THR A 18 -13.80 20.58 -1.38
C THR A 18 -12.64 19.76 -1.92
N VAL A 19 -11.58 19.61 -1.14
CA VAL A 19 -10.40 18.85 -1.55
C VAL A 19 -10.83 17.38 -1.63
N SER A 20 -11.11 16.91 -2.84
CA SER A 20 -11.47 15.51 -3.06
C SER A 20 -10.33 14.59 -2.64
N ILE A 21 -10.65 13.56 -1.87
CA ILE A 21 -9.67 12.56 -1.43
C ILE A 21 -9.45 11.56 -2.57
N SER A 22 -8.24 11.57 -3.11
CA SER A 22 -7.79 10.70 -4.20
C SER A 22 -6.29 10.45 -4.10
N CYS A 23 -5.82 9.38 -4.74
CA CYS A 23 -4.41 9.24 -5.09
C CYS A 23 -4.02 10.41 -6.01
N ARG A 24 -2.80 10.92 -5.89
CA ARG A 24 -2.32 12.06 -6.69
C ARG A 24 -0.94 11.80 -7.27
N ASN A 25 -0.72 12.29 -8.48
CA ASN A 25 0.61 12.34 -9.10
C ASN A 25 1.43 13.55 -8.58
N GLU A 26 2.66 13.73 -9.07
CA GLU A 26 3.55 14.83 -8.65
C GLU A 26 3.01 16.22 -9.05
N GLN A 27 2.21 16.31 -10.11
CA GLN A 27 1.52 17.52 -10.54
C GLN A 27 0.35 17.89 -9.60
N GLY A 28 0.02 17.01 -8.64
CA GLY A 28 -1.11 17.16 -7.74
C GLY A 28 -2.46 16.83 -8.37
N GLU A 29 -2.47 16.27 -9.58
CA GLU A 29 -3.68 15.83 -10.27
C GLU A 29 -4.16 14.51 -9.67
N ALA A 30 -5.48 14.30 -9.67
CA ALA A 30 -6.05 13.04 -9.21
C ALA A 30 -5.75 11.92 -10.21
N VAL A 31 -5.27 10.78 -9.71
CA VAL A 31 -5.08 9.55 -10.47
C VAL A 31 -5.91 8.43 -9.87
N ASP A 32 -6.29 7.46 -10.69
CA ASP A 32 -7.14 6.37 -10.24
C ASP A 32 -6.38 5.39 -9.33
N TRP A 33 -5.11 5.15 -9.64
CA TRP A 33 -4.19 4.36 -8.82
C TRP A 33 -2.74 4.75 -9.12
N TYR A 34 -1.82 4.41 -8.22
CA TYR A 34 -0.39 4.42 -8.54
C TYR A 34 0.36 3.33 -7.77
N ILE A 35 1.55 2.98 -8.26
CA ILE A 35 2.55 2.16 -7.58
C ILE A 35 3.84 2.95 -7.47
N LEU A 36 4.46 2.94 -6.28
CA LEU A 36 5.79 3.51 -6.06
C LEU A 36 6.78 2.41 -5.71
N TYR A 37 8.01 2.54 -6.19
CA TYR A 37 9.15 1.77 -5.72
C TYR A 37 10.25 2.74 -5.29
N LYS A 38 10.32 3.01 -3.99
CA LYS A 38 11.40 3.77 -3.38
C LYS A 38 12.69 2.95 -3.43
N GLN A 39 13.76 3.54 -3.94
CA GLN A 39 15.03 2.85 -4.16
C GLN A 39 15.82 2.78 -2.84
N PRO A 40 16.58 1.70 -2.60
CA PRO A 40 17.49 1.64 -1.46
C PRO A 40 18.65 2.62 -1.61
N SER A 41 19.29 2.94 -0.49
CA SER A 41 20.58 3.63 -0.52
C SER A 41 21.69 2.63 -0.90
N ILE A 42 22.25 2.80 -2.09
CA ILE A 42 23.37 1.98 -2.60
C ILE A 42 24.59 2.87 -2.70
N ASP A 43 25.70 2.47 -2.08
CA ASP A 43 26.93 3.25 -2.00
C ASP A 43 26.73 4.68 -1.42
N GLY A 44 25.66 4.89 -0.65
CA GLY A 44 25.30 6.19 -0.07
C GLY A 44 24.40 7.06 -0.95
N GLU A 45 24.03 6.59 -2.14
CA GLU A 45 23.23 7.34 -3.13
C GLU A 45 21.79 6.81 -3.25
N ASN A 46 20.90 7.60 -3.86
CA ASN A 46 19.54 7.21 -4.29
C ASN A 46 18.52 6.83 -3.20
N GLY A 47 18.90 6.87 -1.92
CA GLY A 47 18.05 6.49 -0.79
C GLY A 47 16.76 7.30 -0.60
N LEU A 48 16.43 8.28 -1.43
CA LEU A 48 15.12 8.98 -1.44
C LEU A 48 14.50 9.04 -2.84
N ARG A 49 15.18 8.52 -3.86
CA ARG A 49 14.66 8.42 -5.22
C ARG A 49 13.60 7.32 -5.27
N TYR A 50 12.61 7.49 -6.12
CA TYR A 50 11.59 6.47 -6.33
C TYR A 50 11.18 6.37 -7.79
N LEU A 51 10.76 5.17 -8.17
CA LEU A 51 10.07 4.91 -9.43
C LEU A 51 8.57 5.05 -9.20
N TYR A 52 7.88 5.56 -10.21
CA TYR A 52 6.45 5.83 -10.23
C TYR A 52 5.79 5.09 -11.39
N MET A 53 4.55 4.68 -11.19
CA MET A 53 3.68 4.17 -12.24
C MET A 53 2.21 4.42 -11.93
N ASP A 54 1.45 4.85 -12.93
CA ASP A 54 -0.01 4.99 -12.89
C ASP A 54 -0.62 4.52 -14.23
N GLU A 55 -1.88 4.86 -14.50
CA GLU A 55 -2.55 4.58 -15.77
C GLU A 55 -1.88 5.18 -17.02
N SER A 56 -1.07 6.23 -16.87
CA SER A 56 -0.51 7.04 -17.95
C SER A 56 0.94 6.67 -18.32
N THR A 57 1.71 6.08 -17.40
CA THR A 57 3.16 5.91 -17.60
C THR A 57 3.56 4.66 -18.40
N ASN A 58 2.68 3.66 -18.50
CA ASN A 58 2.95 2.38 -19.17
C ASN A 58 4.24 1.66 -18.69
N GLY A 59 4.52 1.74 -17.38
CA GLY A 59 5.71 1.14 -16.77
C GLY A 59 6.41 2.10 -15.80
N TRP A 60 7.62 1.74 -15.37
CA TRP A 60 8.41 2.56 -14.47
C TRP A 60 8.86 3.86 -15.12
N VAL A 61 8.56 4.98 -14.47
CA VAL A 61 9.20 6.27 -14.73
C VAL A 61 9.90 6.74 -13.46
N GLN A 62 10.96 7.52 -13.60
CA GLN A 62 11.65 8.12 -12.46
C GLN A 62 10.83 9.30 -11.93
N GLY A 63 10.53 9.31 -10.63
CA GLY A 63 9.92 10.47 -9.97
C GLY A 63 10.81 11.70 -10.06
N GLN A 64 10.22 12.87 -10.30
CA GLN A 64 10.94 14.13 -10.39
C GLN A 64 11.43 14.60 -9.01
N TYR A 65 10.62 14.36 -7.98
CA TYR A 65 10.92 14.72 -6.60
C TYR A 65 11.50 13.53 -5.81
N THR A 66 12.03 13.79 -4.63
CA THR A 66 12.34 12.75 -3.65
C THR A 66 11.08 12.36 -2.88
N ILE A 67 11.03 11.13 -2.35
CA ILE A 67 9.81 10.58 -1.73
C ILE A 67 9.36 11.33 -0.46
N ASP A 68 10.27 12.06 0.18
CA ASP A 68 10.06 12.89 1.36
C ASP A 68 9.63 14.32 1.02
N ASP A 69 9.60 14.69 -0.26
CA ASP A 69 9.11 16.01 -0.70
C ASP A 69 7.58 16.06 -0.66
N LYS A 70 7.01 17.18 -0.21
CA LYS A 70 5.56 17.45 -0.25
C LYS A 70 4.98 17.52 -1.66
N GLN A 71 5.82 17.69 -2.68
CA GLN A 71 5.48 17.67 -4.11
C GLN A 71 5.56 16.27 -4.71
N SER A 72 6.16 15.29 -4.02
CA SER A 72 6.12 13.89 -4.44
C SER A 72 4.67 13.39 -4.54
N ALA A 73 4.45 12.33 -5.33
CA ALA A 73 3.12 11.71 -5.43
C ALA A 73 2.57 11.31 -4.05
N LEU A 74 3.44 10.82 -3.17
CA LEU A 74 3.09 10.45 -1.80
C LEU A 74 2.72 11.68 -0.95
N GLY A 75 3.54 12.73 -1.00
CA GLY A 75 3.27 14.00 -0.31
C GLY A 75 1.95 14.63 -0.76
N GLN A 76 1.72 14.70 -2.08
CA GLN A 76 0.47 15.21 -2.68
C GLN A 76 -0.75 14.41 -2.21
N THR A 77 -0.64 13.08 -2.19
CA THR A 77 -1.71 12.17 -1.78
C THR A 77 -2.06 12.32 -0.29
N LEU A 78 -1.08 12.60 0.57
CA LEU A 78 -1.30 12.75 2.01
C LEU A 78 -1.72 14.16 2.45
N LYS A 79 -1.71 15.18 1.58
CA LYS A 79 -2.14 16.54 1.93
C LYS A 79 -3.49 16.59 2.65
N PRO A 80 -4.55 15.87 2.22
CA PRO A 80 -5.84 15.91 2.91
C PRO A 80 -5.78 15.36 4.33
N LEU A 81 -4.95 14.33 4.59
CA LEU A 81 -4.76 13.79 5.93
C LEU A 81 -4.27 14.89 6.85
N PHE A 82 -3.17 15.57 6.50
CA PHE A 82 -2.55 16.57 7.37
C PHE A 82 -3.32 17.89 7.45
N ALA A 83 -4.09 18.24 6.41
CA ALA A 83 -4.97 19.41 6.45
C ALA A 83 -6.17 19.24 7.42
N LEU A 84 -6.62 18.00 7.62
CA LEU A 84 -7.79 17.66 8.45
C LEU A 84 -7.42 16.88 9.71
N TYR A 85 -6.13 16.69 9.98
CA TYR A 85 -5.64 15.89 11.10
C TYR A 85 -6.06 16.53 12.43
N GLY A 86 -6.62 15.71 13.33
CA GLY A 86 -7.16 16.20 14.61
C GLY A 86 -8.45 17.02 14.51
N THR A 87 -8.98 17.26 13.30
CA THR A 87 -10.29 17.90 13.12
C THR A 87 -11.40 16.86 13.15
N GLU A 88 -12.36 17.03 14.06
CA GLU A 88 -13.51 16.14 14.18
C GLU A 88 -14.63 16.57 13.24
N ILE A 89 -14.55 16.13 11.97
CA ILE A 89 -15.53 16.46 10.93
C ILE A 89 -16.31 15.21 10.54
N ASP A 90 -17.64 15.26 10.66
CA ASP A 90 -18.56 14.15 10.38
C ASP A 90 -18.50 13.57 8.96
N SER A 91 -17.91 14.29 8.02
CA SER A 91 -17.76 13.87 6.63
C SER A 91 -16.38 13.31 6.30
N PHE A 92 -15.43 13.30 7.23
CA PHE A 92 -14.06 12.85 7.02
C PHE A 92 -13.69 11.72 7.99
N GLY A 93 -12.89 10.75 7.52
CA GLY A 93 -12.34 9.72 8.38
C GLY A 93 -11.03 9.15 7.87
N TYR A 94 -10.21 8.67 8.81
CA TYR A 94 -8.94 8.03 8.50
C TYR A 94 -8.63 6.85 9.42
N ILE A 95 -7.86 5.90 8.89
CA ILE A 95 -7.22 4.82 9.64
C ILE A 95 -5.76 4.76 9.21
N LEU A 96 -4.84 4.98 10.14
CA LEU A 96 -3.41 4.74 9.98
C LEU A 96 -3.07 3.43 10.68
N TYR A 97 -2.51 2.48 9.93
CA TYR A 97 -2.17 1.18 10.48
C TYR A 97 -0.74 0.79 10.17
N SER A 98 -0.07 0.17 11.14
CA SER A 98 1.30 -0.31 11.01
C SER A 98 1.64 -1.21 12.19
N ASP A 99 2.33 -2.32 11.95
CA ASP A 99 2.93 -3.11 13.02
C ASP A 99 4.21 -2.48 13.61
N GLN A 100 4.75 -1.46 12.94
CA GLN A 100 5.88 -0.63 13.39
C GLN A 100 5.52 0.85 13.17
N PRO A 101 4.62 1.41 13.99
CA PRO A 101 4.15 2.79 13.85
C PRO A 101 5.20 3.80 14.32
N PRO A 102 5.10 5.08 13.92
CA PRO A 102 6.00 6.14 14.38
C PRO A 102 5.89 6.39 15.89
N VAL A 103 6.92 7.01 16.47
CA VAL A 103 6.88 7.54 17.84
C VAL A 103 5.74 8.60 17.96
N PRO A 104 4.96 8.64 19.05
CA PRO A 104 5.13 7.92 20.32
C PRO A 104 4.46 6.54 20.39
N TYR A 105 3.92 6.02 19.29
CA TYR A 105 3.28 4.70 19.27
C TYR A 105 4.32 3.59 19.41
N LYS A 106 3.92 2.47 20.02
CA LYS A 106 4.80 1.32 20.24
C LYS A 106 4.62 0.29 19.12
N THR A 107 5.71 -0.41 18.78
CA THR A 107 5.69 -1.60 17.92
C THR A 107 4.60 -2.57 18.37
N ALA A 108 3.79 -3.02 17.43
CA ALA A 108 2.69 -3.94 17.70
C ALA A 108 3.23 -5.32 18.09
N SER A 109 2.49 -6.02 18.96
CA SER A 109 2.78 -7.44 19.19
C SER A 109 2.45 -8.28 17.95
N SER A 110 3.02 -9.48 17.87
CA SER A 110 2.86 -10.38 16.72
C SER A 110 1.43 -10.92 16.51
N VAL A 111 0.50 -10.64 17.43
CA VAL A 111 -0.93 -10.95 17.24
C VAL A 111 -1.55 -10.11 16.12
N TYR A 112 -0.99 -8.94 15.83
CA TYR A 112 -1.39 -8.08 14.72
C TYR A 112 -0.65 -8.45 13.44
N GLY A 113 -1.31 -8.21 12.31
CA GLY A 113 -0.76 -8.49 10.99
C GLY A 113 0.53 -7.75 10.70
N HIS A 114 1.42 -8.37 9.94
CA HIS A 114 2.59 -7.70 9.37
C HIS A 114 2.11 -6.85 8.21
N SER A 115 1.63 -5.64 8.48
CA SER A 115 0.95 -4.82 7.49
C SER A 115 1.05 -3.34 7.86
N LYS A 116 1.08 -2.48 6.84
CA LYS A 116 1.15 -1.03 7.01
C LYS A 116 0.34 -0.33 5.91
N GLY A 117 -0.29 0.79 6.25
CA GLY A 117 -1.05 1.54 5.29
C GLY A 117 -1.83 2.72 5.84
N VAL A 118 -2.42 3.44 4.91
CA VAL A 118 -3.21 4.64 5.13
C VAL A 118 -4.55 4.47 4.43
N VAL A 119 -5.63 4.70 5.17
CA VAL A 119 -6.99 4.78 4.64
C VAL A 119 -7.51 6.17 4.93
N LEU A 120 -7.83 6.95 3.90
CA LEU A 120 -8.44 8.27 4.03
C LEU A 120 -9.73 8.28 3.24
N MET A 121 -10.82 8.82 3.78
CA MET A 121 -12.07 8.87 3.04
C MET A 121 -12.98 10.00 3.49
N ASP A 122 -13.84 10.42 2.57
CA ASP A 122 -15.02 11.20 2.86
C ASP A 122 -16.28 10.40 2.47
N LYS A 123 -17.46 11.03 2.47
CA LYS A 123 -18.72 10.37 2.11
C LYS A 123 -18.89 10.09 0.61
N SER A 124 -17.97 10.55 -0.22
CA SER A 124 -17.97 10.40 -1.67
C SER A 124 -16.87 9.45 -2.15
N THR A 125 -15.61 9.74 -1.82
CA THR A 125 -14.42 9.01 -2.27
C THR A 125 -13.42 8.81 -1.15
N GLY A 126 -12.36 8.06 -1.44
CA GLY A 126 -11.23 7.93 -0.55
C GLY A 126 -10.09 7.18 -1.21
N ILE A 127 -9.02 6.97 -0.44
CA ILE A 127 -7.89 6.12 -0.82
C ILE A 127 -7.69 4.96 0.14
N TRP A 128 -7.15 3.88 -0.40
CA TRP A 128 -6.42 2.89 0.37
C TRP A 128 -5.00 2.78 -0.19
N LEU A 129 -4.02 3.08 0.66
CA LEU A 129 -2.60 3.03 0.38
C LEU A 129 -1.96 1.92 1.24
N SER A 130 -1.50 0.82 0.64
CA SER A 130 -0.68 -0.20 1.31
C SER A 130 0.80 0.05 1.04
N HIS A 131 1.67 -0.17 2.04
CA HIS A 131 3.10 0.04 1.92
C HIS A 131 3.95 -0.84 2.83
N SER A 132 5.27 -0.81 2.61
CA SER A 132 6.24 -1.58 3.41
C SER A 132 7.08 -0.77 4.41
N THR A 133 6.91 0.56 4.47
CA THR A 133 7.73 1.51 5.25
C THR A 133 7.37 1.54 6.75
N PRO A 134 8.26 1.14 7.67
CA PRO A 134 8.11 1.38 9.11
C PRO A 134 8.09 2.86 9.46
N ASP A 135 7.58 3.22 10.64
CA ASP A 135 7.58 4.58 11.18
C ASP A 135 6.85 5.62 10.30
N PHE A 136 5.92 5.17 9.44
CA PHE A 136 5.19 6.00 8.49
C PHE A 136 3.66 5.83 8.65
N PRO A 137 2.85 6.87 8.33
CA PRO A 137 3.28 8.25 8.06
C PRO A 137 3.73 8.97 9.34
N GLY A 138 4.55 10.00 9.20
CA GLY A 138 4.92 10.90 10.29
C GLY A 138 3.77 11.79 10.77
N VAL A 139 4.10 12.78 11.61
CA VAL A 139 3.12 13.58 12.37
C VAL A 139 2.53 14.76 11.60
N ASP A 140 3.23 15.28 10.59
CA ASP A 140 2.76 16.37 9.73
C ASP A 140 3.37 16.28 8.31
N ILE A 141 2.87 17.09 7.37
CA ILE A 141 3.28 17.07 5.95
C ILE A 141 4.74 17.50 5.70
N THR A 142 5.39 18.19 6.64
CA THR A 142 6.80 18.58 6.54
C THR A 142 7.72 17.43 6.95
N PHE A 143 7.23 16.56 7.85
CA PHE A 143 7.98 15.44 8.41
C PHE A 143 7.22 14.11 8.25
N PHE A 144 6.54 13.92 7.12
CA PHE A 144 5.69 12.75 6.90
C PHE A 144 6.50 11.49 6.56
N TRP A 145 7.72 11.67 6.06
CA TRP A 145 8.63 10.59 5.70
C TRP A 145 9.62 10.30 6.84
N PRO A 146 9.81 9.03 7.23
CA PRO A 146 10.73 8.69 8.32
C PRO A 146 12.19 8.60 7.87
N ASP A 147 13.10 9.05 8.73
CA ASP A 147 14.56 8.92 8.53
C ASP A 147 14.99 7.45 8.35
N SER A 148 14.37 6.53 9.10
CA SER A 148 14.60 5.08 8.98
C SER A 148 14.26 4.54 7.58
N GLY A 149 13.46 5.29 6.82
CA GLY A 149 13.10 5.00 5.45
C GLY A 149 14.23 5.21 4.45
N TYR A 150 15.32 5.94 4.76
CA TYR A 150 16.40 6.25 3.80
C TYR A 150 17.10 5.01 3.23
N HIS A 151 17.41 4.04 4.07
CA HIS A 151 18.33 2.97 3.71
C HIS A 151 17.73 1.90 2.81
N ASN A 152 16.45 1.58 2.99
CA ASN A 152 15.85 0.38 2.39
C ASN A 152 14.90 0.71 1.25
N GLY A 153 14.90 -0.15 0.23
CA GLY A 153 13.88 -0.13 -0.82
C GLY A 153 12.50 -0.41 -0.26
N GLN A 154 11.46 0.24 -0.78
CA GLN A 154 10.08 0.13 -0.26
C GLN A 154 9.07 0.25 -1.40
N THR A 155 7.95 -0.46 -1.29
CA THR A 155 6.86 -0.38 -2.27
C THR A 155 5.60 0.20 -1.66
N PHE A 156 4.84 0.90 -2.50
CA PHE A 156 3.54 1.48 -2.18
C PHE A 156 2.56 1.15 -3.30
N ILE A 157 1.30 0.92 -2.96
CA ILE A 157 0.19 0.88 -3.91
C ILE A 157 -0.97 1.70 -3.38
N CYS A 158 -1.45 2.65 -4.17
CA CYS A 158 -2.59 3.50 -3.86
C CYS A 158 -3.72 3.21 -4.85
N GLY A 159 -4.95 3.10 -4.36
CA GLY A 159 -6.15 3.14 -5.20
C GLY A 159 -7.15 4.17 -4.69
N THR A 160 -7.77 4.90 -5.62
CA THR A 160 -8.89 5.81 -5.36
C THR A 160 -10.20 5.03 -5.50
N TYR A 161 -11.06 5.08 -4.48
CA TYR A 161 -12.29 4.29 -4.43
C TYR A 161 -13.51 5.15 -4.09
N LYS A 162 -14.70 4.72 -4.51
CA LYS A 162 -15.96 5.25 -3.98
C LYS A 162 -16.12 4.85 -2.52
N TYR A 163 -16.79 5.68 -1.73
CA TYR A 163 -17.06 5.39 -0.31
C TYR A 163 -17.68 4.00 -0.07
N SER A 164 -18.54 3.52 -0.98
CA SER A 164 -19.16 2.19 -0.89
C SER A 164 -18.16 1.03 -0.83
N ALA A 165 -16.95 1.20 -1.36
CA ALA A 165 -15.90 0.18 -1.33
C ALA A 165 -15.24 0.04 0.06
N PHE A 166 -15.37 1.05 0.93
CA PHE A 166 -14.68 1.07 2.22
C PHE A 166 -15.22 0.07 3.24
N ARG A 167 -16.44 -0.45 3.02
CA ARG A 167 -16.93 -1.61 3.76
C ARG A 167 -16.06 -2.85 3.49
N ASP A 168 -15.78 -3.13 2.22
CA ASP A 168 -14.93 -4.26 1.83
C ASP A 168 -13.48 -4.08 2.24
N ILE A 169 -12.96 -2.84 2.16
CA ILE A 169 -11.62 -2.49 2.67
C ILE A 169 -11.55 -2.77 4.18
N ALA A 170 -12.53 -2.32 4.96
CA ALA A 170 -12.57 -2.57 6.40
C ALA A 170 -12.54 -4.08 6.72
N ILE A 171 -13.30 -4.89 5.98
CA ILE A 171 -13.28 -6.35 6.16
C ILE A 171 -11.92 -6.94 5.77
N GLN A 172 -11.25 -6.45 4.73
CA GLN A 172 -9.86 -6.88 4.43
C GLN A 172 -8.92 -6.56 5.60
N LEU A 173 -9.00 -5.35 6.16
CA LEU A 173 -8.16 -4.94 7.30
C LEU A 173 -8.48 -5.75 8.58
N GLU A 174 -9.74 -6.17 8.75
CA GLU A 174 -10.14 -7.11 9.80
C GLU A 174 -9.46 -8.48 9.61
N TYR A 175 -9.46 -9.04 8.41
CA TYR A 175 -8.79 -10.31 8.11
C TYR A 175 -7.27 -10.22 8.31
N ILE A 176 -6.66 -9.12 7.89
CA ILE A 176 -5.25 -8.82 8.13
C ILE A 176 -4.98 -8.65 9.64
N HIS A 177 -6.00 -8.28 10.41
CA HIS A 177 -5.91 -7.94 11.83
C HIS A 177 -4.88 -6.83 12.06
N VAL A 178 -5.08 -5.71 11.36
CA VAL A 178 -4.16 -4.57 11.37
C VAL A 178 -4.04 -3.94 12.76
N ASN A 179 -2.86 -3.39 13.07
CA ASN A 179 -2.70 -2.49 14.22
C ASN A 179 -3.00 -1.05 13.78
N ALA A 180 -4.26 -0.63 13.91
CA ALA A 180 -4.69 0.77 13.69
C ALA A 180 -4.12 1.68 14.79
N PHE A 181 -2.92 2.23 14.61
CA PHE A 181 -2.25 2.98 15.67
C PHE A 181 -2.88 4.36 15.90
N ASP A 182 -3.51 4.93 14.88
CA ASP A 182 -4.22 6.20 14.92
C ASP A 182 -5.41 6.15 13.96
N SER A 183 -6.53 6.73 14.35
CA SER A 183 -7.75 6.73 13.55
C SER A 183 -8.76 7.75 14.05
N TYR A 184 -9.51 8.33 13.12
CA TYR A 184 -10.75 9.03 13.39
C TYR A 184 -11.82 8.51 12.43
N ILE A 185 -12.86 7.86 12.95
CA ILE A 185 -13.97 7.34 12.15
C ILE A 185 -15.28 7.80 12.81
N PRO A 186 -15.99 8.79 12.23
CA PRO A 186 -17.28 9.22 12.75
C PRO A 186 -18.29 8.08 12.81
N SER A 187 -19.23 8.15 13.75
CA SER A 187 -20.28 7.12 13.95
C SER A 187 -21.19 6.95 12.73
N SER A 188 -21.25 7.97 11.87
CA SER A 188 -21.99 7.96 10.60
C SER A 188 -21.33 7.07 9.53
N PHE A 189 -20.10 6.60 9.72
CA PHE A 189 -19.38 5.71 8.79
C PHE A 189 -19.70 4.24 9.06
N TYR A 190 -19.44 3.36 8.09
CA TYR A 190 -19.62 1.91 8.23
C TYR A 190 -19.10 1.36 9.57
N ALA A 191 -19.88 0.51 10.21
CA ALA A 191 -19.54 -0.08 11.51
C ALA A 191 -18.26 -0.92 11.44
N GLU A 192 -17.97 -1.53 10.29
CA GLU A 192 -16.75 -2.29 10.03
C GLU A 192 -15.51 -1.39 10.13
N LEU A 193 -15.55 -0.15 9.61
CA LEU A 193 -14.47 0.82 9.76
C LEU A 193 -14.25 1.20 11.22
N GLN A 194 -15.34 1.46 11.95
CA GLN A 194 -15.27 1.76 13.39
C GLN A 194 -14.68 0.60 14.18
N CYS A 195 -14.99 -0.63 13.77
CA CYS A 195 -14.49 -1.83 14.42
C CYS A 195 -12.98 -2.03 14.21
N VAL A 196 -12.49 -1.83 12.98
CA VAL A 196 -11.06 -1.87 12.66
C VAL A 196 -10.30 -0.77 13.42
N ALA A 197 -10.83 0.46 13.42
CA ALA A 197 -10.25 1.60 14.14
C ALA A 197 -10.08 1.30 15.64
N ARG A 198 -11.07 0.65 16.27
CA ARG A 198 -11.03 0.24 17.69
C ARG A 198 -10.24 -1.06 17.94
N LYS A 199 -9.68 -1.70 16.91
CA LYS A 199 -9.02 -3.02 16.97
C LYS A 199 -9.92 -4.11 17.59
N GLY A 200 -11.23 -4.00 17.39
CA GLY A 200 -12.24 -4.81 18.08
C GLY A 200 -12.67 -6.07 17.34
N CYS A 201 -12.27 -6.24 16.08
CA CYS A 201 -12.68 -7.36 15.23
C CYS A 201 -11.51 -8.14 14.65
N HIS A 202 -11.83 -9.39 14.34
CA HIS A 202 -11.02 -10.33 13.59
C HIS A 202 -11.92 -11.52 13.22
N PRO A 203 -11.58 -12.27 12.15
CA PRO A 203 -12.35 -13.43 11.74
C PRO A 203 -12.50 -14.44 12.88
N LYS A 204 -13.74 -14.84 13.16
CA LYS A 204 -14.05 -15.81 14.23
C LYS A 204 -14.15 -17.25 13.73
N LYS A 205 -14.34 -17.44 12.43
CA LYS A 205 -14.52 -18.74 11.78
C LYS A 205 -13.76 -18.77 10.45
N ALA A 206 -13.44 -20.00 10.03
CA ALA A 206 -12.88 -20.24 8.70
C ALA A 206 -13.88 -19.81 7.59
N PRO A 207 -13.40 -19.50 6.37
CA PRO A 207 -12.00 -19.54 5.94
C PRO A 207 -11.13 -18.47 6.63
N TRP A 208 -9.87 -18.81 6.95
CA TRP A 208 -8.92 -17.88 7.60
C TRP A 208 -8.23 -16.95 6.58
N TYR A 209 -8.83 -16.78 5.41
CA TYR A 209 -8.40 -15.90 4.35
C TYR A 209 -9.63 -15.33 3.64
N ARG A 210 -9.46 -14.20 2.98
CA ARG A 210 -10.49 -13.56 2.17
C ARG A 210 -9.89 -12.99 0.90
N GLN A 211 -10.63 -13.18 -0.19
CA GLN A 211 -10.38 -12.53 -1.47
C GLN A 211 -11.56 -11.61 -1.80
N VAL A 212 -11.26 -10.43 -2.32
CA VAL A 212 -12.28 -9.51 -2.84
C VAL A 212 -11.75 -8.77 -4.07
N THR A 213 -12.61 -8.60 -5.08
CA THR A 213 -12.29 -7.71 -6.20
C THR A 213 -12.67 -6.29 -5.83
N MET A 214 -11.69 -5.40 -5.80
CA MET A 214 -11.86 -3.98 -5.56
C MET A 214 -11.88 -3.25 -6.90
N THR A 215 -12.89 -2.39 -7.10
CA THR A 215 -12.98 -1.56 -8.31
C THR A 215 -12.73 -0.11 -7.93
N THR A 216 -11.68 0.48 -8.50
CA THR A 216 -11.32 1.89 -8.31
C THR A 216 -12.36 2.82 -8.94
N LEU A 217 -12.21 4.12 -8.70
CA LEU A 217 -13.16 5.15 -9.14
C LEU A 217 -13.34 5.18 -10.66
N ALA A 218 -12.26 5.04 -11.43
CA ALA A 218 -12.26 4.98 -12.90
C ALA A 218 -12.51 3.56 -13.46
N GLY A 219 -12.78 2.57 -12.60
CA GLY A 219 -13.20 1.24 -13.02
C GLY A 219 -12.08 0.21 -13.17
N LYS A 220 -10.84 0.53 -12.81
CA LYS A 220 -9.75 -0.46 -12.76
C LYS A 220 -10.05 -1.48 -11.65
N LYS A 221 -9.88 -2.75 -11.98
CA LYS A 221 -10.04 -3.85 -11.03
C LYS A 221 -8.69 -4.25 -10.44
N PHE A 222 -8.65 -4.31 -9.11
CA PHE A 222 -7.61 -4.98 -8.34
C PHE A 222 -8.24 -6.14 -7.57
N VAL A 223 -7.46 -7.15 -7.23
CA VAL A 223 -7.90 -8.22 -6.33
C VAL A 223 -7.11 -8.12 -5.04
N SER A 224 -7.79 -7.91 -3.93
CA SER A 224 -7.18 -7.93 -2.61
C SER A 224 -7.31 -9.31 -2.00
N TYR A 225 -6.20 -9.84 -1.52
CA TYR A 225 -6.10 -11.07 -0.73
C TYR A 225 -5.69 -10.70 0.69
N ALA A 226 -6.31 -11.33 1.67
CA ALA A 226 -5.97 -11.18 3.08
C ALA A 226 -5.93 -12.55 3.73
N LYS A 227 -4.94 -12.79 4.61
CA LYS A 227 -4.91 -13.93 5.52
C LYS A 227 -4.96 -13.46 6.97
N TYR A 228 -5.60 -14.26 7.80
CA TYR A 228 -5.59 -14.16 9.24
C TYR A 228 -4.58 -15.13 9.85
N SER A 229 -4.15 -14.87 11.08
CA SER A 229 -3.09 -15.65 11.78
C SER A 229 -3.42 -17.13 11.95
N LYS A 230 -4.70 -17.50 11.97
CA LYS A 230 -5.16 -18.90 12.07
C LYS A 230 -5.04 -19.71 10.77
N LEU A 231 -4.59 -19.10 9.67
CA LEU A 231 -4.29 -19.86 8.44
C LEU A 231 -3.10 -20.82 8.65
N HIS A 232 -2.11 -20.43 9.47
CA HIS A 232 -0.89 -21.21 9.73
C HIS A 232 -0.12 -21.64 8.48
N ASP A 233 -0.12 -20.77 7.47
CA ASP A 233 0.59 -20.95 6.19
C ASP A 233 1.01 -19.57 5.69
N ASP A 234 2.01 -19.46 4.82
CA ASP A 234 2.46 -18.18 4.28
C ASP A 234 1.46 -17.60 3.26
N LEU A 235 1.48 -16.28 3.05
CA LEU A 235 0.54 -15.61 2.14
C LEU A 235 0.67 -16.13 0.71
N TYR A 236 1.88 -16.47 0.28
CA TYR A 236 2.18 -16.81 -1.10
C TYR A 236 1.75 -18.25 -1.40
N SER A 237 2.27 -19.24 -0.66
CA SER A 237 1.92 -20.66 -0.89
C SER A 237 0.50 -20.99 -0.39
N GLY A 238 0.09 -20.40 0.74
CA GLY A 238 -1.18 -20.73 1.38
C GLY A 238 -2.40 -20.03 0.78
N VAL A 239 -2.20 -18.92 0.07
CA VAL A 239 -3.30 -18.14 -0.54
C VAL A 239 -3.04 -17.89 -2.03
N LEU A 240 -1.98 -17.16 -2.40
CA LEU A 240 -1.83 -16.63 -3.76
C LEU A 240 -1.63 -17.72 -4.83
N ASP A 241 -0.87 -18.78 -4.55
CA ASP A 241 -0.68 -19.94 -5.43
C ASP A 241 -2.00 -20.49 -6.00
N LYS A 242 -3.06 -20.51 -5.19
CA LYS A 242 -4.38 -21.02 -5.58
C LYS A 242 -5.12 -20.17 -6.62
N TYR A 243 -4.69 -18.93 -6.82
CA TYR A 243 -5.43 -17.94 -7.62
C TYR A 243 -4.63 -17.30 -8.76
N LEU A 244 -3.30 -17.28 -8.69
CA LEU A 244 -2.49 -16.64 -9.72
C LEU A 244 -2.35 -17.50 -10.99
N GLY A 245 -2.46 -18.83 -10.88
CA GLY A 245 -2.55 -19.72 -12.03
C GLY A 245 -1.24 -19.91 -12.82
N GLY A 246 -0.09 -19.76 -12.15
CA GLY A 246 1.24 -19.92 -12.73
C GLY A 246 2.32 -19.73 -11.68
N ASP A 247 3.52 -20.26 -11.95
CA ASP A 247 4.68 -20.08 -11.09
C ASP A 247 4.99 -18.59 -10.92
N PHE A 248 5.48 -18.19 -9.75
CA PHE A 248 5.74 -16.78 -9.48
C PHE A 248 6.96 -16.55 -8.59
N TYR A 249 7.61 -15.41 -8.83
CA TYR A 249 8.63 -14.86 -7.97
C TYR A 249 7.98 -14.14 -6.79
N ALA A 250 8.41 -14.42 -5.58
CA ALA A 250 8.01 -13.76 -4.35
C ALA A 250 9.21 -13.03 -3.74
N LYS A 251 9.06 -11.72 -3.58
CA LYS A 251 10.07 -10.83 -3.01
C LYS A 251 9.66 -10.44 -1.59
N GLY A 252 10.59 -10.60 -0.66
CA GLY A 252 10.48 -10.07 0.71
C GLY A 252 11.79 -9.40 1.16
N TRP A 253 11.82 -8.94 2.41
CA TRP A 253 13.05 -8.47 3.04
C TRP A 253 13.97 -9.65 3.35
N GLY A 254 15.26 -9.52 3.02
CA GLY A 254 16.23 -10.62 3.13
C GLY A 254 16.88 -10.81 4.50
N ARG A 255 16.74 -9.87 5.45
CA ARG A 255 17.31 -10.03 6.80
C ARG A 255 16.38 -10.83 7.71
N LEU A 256 16.19 -12.10 7.33
CA LEU A 256 15.29 -13.06 7.95
C LEU A 256 16.02 -13.90 9.01
N ARG A 257 15.27 -14.43 9.99
CA ARG A 257 15.82 -15.32 11.03
C ARG A 257 15.68 -16.78 10.63
N ARG A 258 14.49 -17.16 10.16
CA ARG A 258 14.15 -18.50 9.68
C ARG A 258 13.38 -18.33 8.35
N PRO A 259 14.09 -18.04 7.25
CA PRO A 259 13.45 -17.89 5.95
C PRO A 259 12.76 -19.18 5.53
N LEU A 260 11.64 -19.05 4.83
CA LEU A 260 11.02 -20.17 4.13
C LEU A 260 11.77 -20.37 2.80
N PRO A 261 12.13 -21.59 2.41
CA PRO A 261 12.73 -21.84 1.11
C PRO A 261 11.72 -21.62 -0.02
N SER A 262 12.22 -21.54 -1.24
CA SER A 262 11.38 -21.64 -2.43
C SER A 262 10.55 -22.93 -2.37
N ASN A 263 9.27 -22.83 -2.75
CA ASN A 263 8.30 -23.89 -2.53
C ASN A 263 7.84 -24.47 -3.88
N CYS A 264 8.30 -25.69 -4.17
CA CYS A 264 7.88 -26.47 -5.33
C CYS A 264 6.96 -27.66 -4.98
N SER A 265 6.47 -27.72 -3.74
CA SER A 265 5.54 -28.77 -3.29
C SER A 265 4.06 -28.39 -3.52
N VAL A 266 3.82 -27.20 -4.08
CA VAL A 266 2.50 -26.65 -4.42
C VAL A 266 2.29 -26.71 -5.94
N PRO A 267 1.02 -26.65 -6.43
CA PRO A 267 0.71 -26.73 -7.85
C PRO A 267 1.47 -25.73 -8.73
N TYR A 268 1.70 -24.50 -8.25
CA TYR A 268 2.54 -23.52 -8.91
C TYR A 268 3.69 -23.10 -8.01
N HIS A 269 4.90 -23.16 -8.55
CA HIS A 269 6.09 -22.93 -7.76
C HIS A 269 6.21 -21.48 -7.28
N VAL A 270 6.66 -21.33 -6.04
CA VAL A 270 6.92 -20.02 -5.42
C VAL A 270 8.42 -19.85 -5.21
N TYR A 271 9.05 -19.05 -6.07
CA TYR A 271 10.49 -18.79 -6.06
C TYR A 271 10.83 -17.54 -5.24
N ASN A 272 11.78 -17.62 -4.32
CA ASN A 272 12.24 -16.47 -3.56
C ASN A 272 13.18 -15.59 -4.40
N VAL A 273 12.87 -14.30 -4.53
CA VAL A 273 13.80 -13.33 -5.15
C VAL A 273 14.98 -13.09 -4.20
N GLU A 274 16.21 -13.15 -4.69
CA GLU A 274 17.44 -12.92 -3.92
C GLU A 274 18.05 -11.54 -4.17
N SER A 275 17.85 -11.00 -5.37
CA SER A 275 18.29 -9.65 -5.72
C SER A 275 17.42 -9.02 -6.80
N VAL A 276 17.39 -7.70 -6.78
CA VAL A 276 16.57 -6.86 -7.66
C VAL A 276 17.47 -5.89 -8.41
N GLN A 277 17.15 -5.64 -9.67
CA GLN A 277 17.77 -4.58 -10.47
C GLN A 277 16.69 -3.63 -10.98
N LEU A 278 16.55 -2.49 -10.30
CA LEU A 278 15.63 -1.43 -10.72
C LEU A 278 16.21 -0.65 -11.93
N PRO A 279 15.34 -0.04 -12.76
CA PRO A 279 15.78 0.93 -13.75
C PRO A 279 16.74 1.96 -13.14
N THR A 280 17.88 2.18 -13.81
CA THR A 280 18.91 3.17 -13.42
C THR A 280 19.66 2.90 -12.11
N THR A 281 19.40 1.78 -11.43
CA THR A 281 20.12 1.36 -10.21
C THR A 281 20.99 0.14 -10.51
N LYS A 282 22.14 0.02 -9.82
CA LYS A 282 22.87 -1.26 -9.79
C LYS A 282 22.00 -2.34 -9.15
N ALA A 283 22.21 -3.60 -9.51
CA ALA A 283 21.57 -4.71 -8.83
C ALA A 283 21.91 -4.70 -7.33
N PHE A 284 20.94 -4.99 -6.47
CA PHE A 284 21.10 -4.99 -5.03
C PHE A 284 20.42 -6.20 -4.38
N SER A 285 20.99 -6.64 -3.25
CA SER A 285 20.45 -7.74 -2.46
C SER A 285 19.13 -7.36 -1.79
N ILE A 286 18.22 -8.32 -1.64
CA ILE A 286 16.99 -8.13 -0.85
C ILE A 286 17.23 -7.76 0.63
N THR A 287 18.47 -7.87 1.13
CA THR A 287 18.84 -7.47 2.50
C THR A 287 18.79 -5.96 2.75
N VAL A 288 18.77 -5.15 1.69
CA VAL A 288 18.58 -3.69 1.75
C VAL A 288 17.24 -3.26 1.16
N ASP A 289 16.28 -4.16 1.04
CA ASP A 289 14.99 -3.85 0.42
C ASP A 289 13.83 -4.44 1.23
N HIS A 290 13.05 -3.55 1.84
CA HIS A 290 11.86 -3.88 2.63
C HIS A 290 10.60 -4.08 1.78
N SER A 291 10.62 -3.75 0.49
CA SER A 291 9.49 -3.97 -0.41
C SER A 291 9.05 -5.43 -0.41
N LYS A 292 7.79 -5.66 -0.74
CA LYS A 292 7.21 -7.00 -0.74
C LYS A 292 6.22 -7.07 -1.87
N TRP A 293 6.42 -8.02 -2.75
CA TRP A 293 5.62 -8.17 -3.96
C TRP A 293 5.81 -9.56 -4.53
N CYS A 294 4.91 -9.97 -5.41
CA CYS A 294 5.12 -11.15 -6.24
C CYS A 294 4.67 -10.90 -7.68
N VAL A 295 5.24 -11.65 -8.61
CA VAL A 295 4.95 -11.52 -10.05
C VAL A 295 5.08 -12.88 -10.72
N LEU A 296 4.14 -13.19 -11.63
CA LEU A 296 4.22 -14.42 -12.42
C LEU A 296 5.53 -14.48 -13.21
N VAL A 297 6.14 -15.66 -13.26
CA VAL A 297 7.36 -15.92 -14.04
C VAL A 297 7.08 -15.69 -15.53
N ASP A 298 6.07 -16.39 -16.05
CA ASP A 298 5.69 -16.33 -17.45
C ASP A 298 4.56 -15.34 -17.71
N LYS A 299 4.58 -14.76 -18.92
CA LYS A 299 3.45 -13.97 -19.39
C LYS A 299 2.28 -14.90 -19.73
N THR A 300 1.24 -14.86 -18.92
CA THR A 300 -0.02 -15.58 -19.19
C THR A 300 -1.09 -14.64 -19.77
N SER A 301 -2.30 -15.15 -19.99
CA SER A 301 -3.47 -14.33 -20.34
C SER A 301 -3.87 -13.35 -19.23
N ARG A 302 -3.47 -13.63 -17.98
CA ARG A 302 -3.67 -12.78 -16.81
C ARG A 302 -2.32 -12.59 -16.10
N PRO A 303 -1.49 -11.65 -16.58
CA PRO A 303 -0.13 -11.48 -16.09
C PRO A 303 -0.15 -10.80 -14.71
N TRP A 304 -0.27 -11.59 -13.65
CA TRP A 304 -0.47 -11.07 -12.31
C TRP A 304 0.81 -10.47 -11.69
N THR A 305 0.62 -9.33 -11.02
CA THR A 305 1.56 -8.75 -10.06
C THR A 305 0.81 -8.36 -8.81
N CYS A 306 1.40 -8.61 -7.65
CA CYS A 306 0.84 -8.25 -6.35
C CYS A 306 1.84 -7.44 -5.53
N ILE A 307 1.37 -6.37 -4.91
CA ILE A 307 2.11 -5.68 -3.83
C ILE A 307 1.60 -6.24 -2.51
N ALA A 308 2.51 -6.68 -1.64
CA ALA A 308 2.19 -7.51 -0.49
C ALA A 308 2.70 -6.93 0.82
N ASP A 309 2.20 -7.44 1.94
CA ASP A 309 2.61 -7.01 3.27
C ASP A 309 3.65 -7.95 3.92
N MET A 310 3.77 -9.20 3.45
CA MET A 310 4.46 -10.28 4.19
C MET A 310 5.78 -10.74 3.58
N ASN A 311 6.79 -10.99 4.43
CA ASN A 311 8.01 -11.72 4.04
C ASN A 311 7.74 -13.24 4.03
N ARG A 312 8.60 -14.01 3.37
CA ARG A 312 8.60 -15.48 3.41
C ARG A 312 9.50 -15.99 4.56
N GLU A 313 8.94 -16.00 5.76
CA GLU A 313 9.61 -16.34 7.02
C GLU A 313 8.65 -17.15 7.90
N VAL A 314 9.15 -18.19 8.59
CA VAL A 314 8.32 -19.11 9.40
C VAL A 314 7.44 -18.36 10.41
N SER A 315 7.99 -17.34 11.07
CA SER A 315 7.20 -16.55 12.03
C SER A 315 5.99 -15.81 11.43
N GLN A 316 5.96 -15.62 10.11
CA GLN A 316 4.88 -14.94 9.39
C GLN A 316 3.71 -15.88 9.06
N GLU A 317 3.89 -17.20 9.11
CA GLU A 317 2.80 -18.18 8.90
C GLU A 317 1.66 -17.97 9.89
N SER A 318 2.00 -17.59 11.13
CA SER A 318 1.05 -17.31 12.22
C SER A 318 0.73 -15.82 12.41
N ARG A 319 0.99 -14.97 11.40
CA ARG A 319 0.58 -13.56 11.38
C ARG A 319 -0.42 -13.28 10.26
N GLY A 320 -1.23 -12.24 10.44
CA GLY A 320 -2.07 -11.71 9.37
C GLY A 320 -1.28 -10.84 8.38
N GLY A 321 -1.85 -10.60 7.21
CA GLY A 321 -1.25 -9.79 6.14
C GLY A 321 -2.01 -9.98 4.84
N GLY A 322 -1.76 -9.13 3.85
CA GLY A 322 -2.46 -9.17 2.59
C GLY A 322 -1.59 -8.82 1.39
N ALA A 323 -2.25 -8.81 0.24
CA ALA A 323 -1.70 -8.39 -1.04
C ALA A 323 -2.79 -7.74 -1.90
N VAL A 324 -2.39 -6.75 -2.69
CA VAL A 324 -3.23 -6.12 -3.72
C VAL A 324 -2.65 -6.45 -5.09
N CYS A 325 -3.42 -7.16 -5.90
CA CYS A 325 -2.99 -7.74 -7.16
C CYS A 325 -3.67 -7.10 -8.38
N THR A 326 -2.94 -7.02 -9.49
CA THR A 326 -3.41 -6.51 -10.79
C THR A 326 -2.90 -7.41 -11.92
N ASP A 327 -3.72 -7.62 -12.94
CA ASP A 327 -3.36 -8.31 -14.18
C ASP A 327 -2.95 -7.31 -15.29
N ASN A 328 -2.54 -6.11 -14.90
CA ASN A 328 -2.03 -5.10 -15.83
C ASN A 328 -0.69 -5.56 -16.42
N ALA A 329 -0.66 -5.80 -17.73
CA ALA A 329 0.53 -6.27 -18.45
C ALA A 329 1.74 -5.31 -18.34
N ALA A 330 1.53 -4.00 -18.24
CA ALA A 330 2.62 -3.04 -18.05
C ALA A 330 3.23 -3.15 -16.65
N VAL A 331 2.39 -3.32 -15.63
CA VAL A 331 2.83 -3.56 -14.24
C VAL A 331 3.61 -4.88 -14.18
N TRP A 332 3.07 -5.95 -14.76
CA TRP A 332 3.76 -7.24 -14.81
C TRP A 332 5.12 -7.14 -15.49
N LYS A 333 5.20 -6.51 -16.67
CA LYS A 333 6.47 -6.34 -17.37
C LYS A 333 7.48 -5.57 -16.52
N ALA A 334 7.03 -4.54 -15.81
CA ALA A 334 7.85 -3.71 -14.96
C ALA A 334 8.37 -4.45 -13.71
N PHE A 335 7.59 -5.34 -13.10
CA PHE A 335 8.02 -6.13 -11.94
C PHE A 335 8.81 -7.38 -12.33
N ALA A 336 8.41 -8.09 -13.38
CA ALA A 336 9.16 -9.23 -13.91
C ALA A 336 10.56 -8.80 -14.36
N GLY A 337 10.65 -7.63 -15.01
CA GLY A 337 11.91 -7.08 -15.50
C GLY A 337 12.92 -6.65 -14.42
N VAL A 338 12.54 -6.56 -13.14
CA VAL A 338 13.47 -6.18 -12.06
C VAL A 338 13.99 -7.38 -11.26
N VAL A 339 13.50 -8.60 -11.51
CA VAL A 339 14.04 -9.82 -10.89
C VAL A 339 15.43 -10.07 -11.47
N PHE A 340 16.48 -10.02 -10.64
CA PHE A 340 17.85 -10.24 -11.09
C PHE A 340 18.35 -11.66 -10.78
N HIS A 341 18.22 -12.10 -9.53
CA HIS A 341 18.44 -13.48 -9.12
C HIS A 341 17.31 -13.97 -8.22
N TYR A 342 17.06 -15.27 -8.27
CA TYR A 342 16.09 -15.96 -7.43
C TYR A 342 16.65 -17.32 -7.00
N GLU A 343 16.18 -17.79 -5.86
CA GLU A 343 16.48 -19.11 -5.32
C GLU A 343 15.67 -20.16 -6.10
N PRO A 344 16.31 -21.11 -6.80
CA PRO A 344 15.59 -22.24 -7.38
C PRO A 344 15.18 -23.22 -6.28
N CYS A 345 14.21 -24.10 -6.57
CA CYS A 345 13.91 -25.18 -5.65
C CYS A 345 15.08 -26.15 -5.54
N ALA A 346 15.32 -26.65 -4.33
CA ALA A 346 16.28 -27.73 -4.12
C ALA A 346 15.81 -28.99 -4.87
N ASN A 347 16.73 -29.60 -5.62
CA ASN A 347 16.50 -30.87 -6.32
C ASN A 347 16.32 -32.05 -5.38
#